data_AF-A0A836GN36-F1
#
_entry.id   AF-A0A836GN36-F1
#
_cell.length_a   1.000
_cell.length_b   1.000
_cell.length_c   1.000
_cell.angle_alpha   90.00
_cell.angle_beta   90.00
_cell.angle_gamma   90.00
#
_symmetry.space_group_name_H-M   'P 1'
#
loop_
_entity.id
_entity.type
_entity.pdbx_description
1 polymer ?
#
loop_
_entity_poly.entity_id
_entity_poly.type
_entity_poly.pdbx_seq_one_letter_code
_entity_poly.pdbx_strand_id
1 'polypeptide(L)'
;MFKASRTARALLPLLNLGVNKTDFFTNLWSKPQTRDERIKEYVPEVLEESLQEQRAVLEGSTSRDIIVEIGNKILQLIDNKSPTPSIAPHLNRLLLEYGAKDVIAQRPLSYLLYPNSSALSAGEQAHELVSNFPDNFRAMIEEVERSGCSAKPSASSSPAPVPVPSAEATSGVTAGHHRTSSAQVYDGLVTVGEPEPAAPSGLTGGNDEAGLPSERRADGVIMASREEYEPMDITMFVKVAAGLAMANLHCGDTHNAVRCVNAGLTHVKEASRRGGLLALKAGLLVRQKKFAEAADCAKLAVEASGNVQGYLHGAFALLHLNRLEEAVALLQQGRETHPMNTEFEVQIEAIEKKRTLALSASSSPSPVRKGETQEVLPEE
;
A
#
# COMPACT_ATOMS: atom_id res chain seq x y z
N MET A 1 0.39 -34.18 12.13
CA MET A 1 -0.33 -35.13 11.25
C MET A 1 -0.21 -34.64 9.81
N PHE A 2 0.66 -35.24 9.00
CA PHE A 2 0.67 -35.05 7.54
C PHE A 2 0.89 -36.42 6.90
N LYS A 3 -0.14 -36.92 6.20
CA LYS A 3 -0.09 -38.15 5.42
C LYS A 3 0.54 -37.81 4.07
N ALA A 4 1.82 -38.11 3.90
CA ALA A 4 2.47 -38.08 2.59
C ALA A 4 1.85 -39.16 1.69
N SER A 5 1.35 -38.73 0.54
CA SER A 5 0.80 -39.58 -0.52
C SER A 5 1.83 -40.62 -0.97
N ARG A 6 1.50 -41.91 -0.81
CA ARG A 6 2.36 -43.06 -1.12
C ARG A 6 2.28 -43.54 -2.58
N THR A 7 1.60 -42.82 -3.47
CA THR A 7 1.32 -43.34 -4.82
C THR A 7 2.41 -43.07 -5.87
N ALA A 8 3.35 -42.15 -5.64
CA ALA A 8 4.45 -41.91 -6.59
C ALA A 8 5.61 -42.92 -6.47
N ARG A 9 5.66 -43.75 -5.40
CA ARG A 9 6.78 -44.67 -5.15
C ARG A 9 6.61 -46.05 -5.80
N ALA A 10 5.46 -46.33 -6.41
CA ALA A 10 5.16 -47.64 -7.00
C ALA A 10 5.53 -47.78 -8.48
N LEU A 11 5.83 -46.68 -9.19
CA LEU A 11 6.17 -46.72 -10.62
C LEU A 11 7.67 -46.62 -10.93
N LEU A 12 8.52 -46.37 -9.92
CA LEU A 12 9.97 -46.31 -10.09
C LEU A 12 10.75 -47.64 -10.04
N PRO A 13 10.28 -48.78 -9.51
CA PRO A 13 11.13 -49.97 -9.41
C PRO A 13 11.33 -50.76 -10.71
N LEU A 14 10.64 -50.42 -11.80
CA LEU A 14 10.74 -51.15 -13.08
C LEU A 14 11.86 -50.63 -14.00
N LEU A 15 12.59 -49.59 -13.59
CA LEU A 15 13.77 -49.12 -14.29
C LEU A 15 15.01 -49.59 -13.52
N ASN A 16 15.51 -50.77 -13.85
CA ASN A 16 16.85 -51.21 -13.45
C ASN A 16 17.88 -50.31 -14.15
N LEU A 17 18.20 -49.16 -13.54
CA LEU A 17 19.30 -48.30 -13.97
C LEU A 17 20.63 -48.97 -13.62
N GLY A 18 21.14 -49.76 -14.57
CA GLY A 18 22.52 -50.20 -14.61
C GLY A 18 23.50 -49.01 -14.65
N VAL A 19 24.75 -49.30 -14.34
CA VAL A 19 25.82 -48.42 -13.80
C VAL A 19 26.16 -47.15 -14.62
N ASN A 20 25.59 -46.92 -15.80
CA ASN A 20 25.86 -45.73 -16.61
C ASN A 20 24.58 -44.94 -16.92
N LYS A 21 24.25 -43.95 -16.08
CA LYS A 21 23.07 -43.08 -16.26
C LYS A 21 23.10 -42.25 -17.55
N THR A 22 24.28 -42.02 -18.12
CA THR A 22 24.46 -41.30 -19.39
C THR A 22 24.12 -42.15 -20.61
N ASP A 23 24.22 -43.48 -20.51
CA ASP A 23 24.08 -44.39 -21.66
C ASP A 23 22.62 -44.74 -21.97
N PHE A 24 21.71 -44.53 -21.01
CA PHE A 24 20.29 -44.78 -21.19
C PHE A 24 19.67 -43.77 -22.18
N PHE A 25 19.98 -42.49 -22.01
CA PHE A 25 19.48 -41.45 -22.91
C PHE A 25 20.06 -41.62 -24.31
N THR A 26 21.37 -41.84 -24.45
CA THR A 26 22.00 -42.04 -25.76
C THR A 26 21.48 -43.30 -26.48
N ASN A 27 21.15 -44.38 -25.76
CA ASN A 27 20.51 -45.57 -26.37
C ASN A 27 19.04 -45.41 -26.75
N LEU A 28 18.31 -44.50 -26.10
CA LEU A 28 16.93 -44.18 -26.50
C LEU A 28 16.91 -43.46 -27.86
N TRP A 29 17.93 -42.64 -28.13
CA TRP A 29 18.09 -41.85 -29.36
C TRP A 29 18.80 -42.58 -30.50
N SER A 30 19.47 -43.70 -30.23
CA SER A 30 20.24 -44.46 -31.23
C SER A 30 19.46 -45.61 -31.88
N LYS A 31 18.20 -45.87 -31.48
CA LYS A 31 17.38 -46.91 -32.11
C LYS A 31 17.03 -46.55 -33.56
N PRO A 32 17.32 -47.42 -34.54
CA PRO A 32 17.20 -47.09 -35.97
C PRO A 32 15.76 -46.95 -36.47
N GLN A 33 14.74 -47.28 -35.66
CA GLN A 33 13.32 -47.29 -36.07
C GLN A 33 12.53 -45.99 -35.79
N THR A 34 13.09 -45.03 -35.06
CA THR A 34 12.46 -43.71 -34.80
C THR A 34 13.29 -42.60 -35.45
N ARG A 35 13.70 -42.83 -36.70
CA ARG A 35 14.53 -41.94 -37.51
C ARG A 35 13.68 -40.91 -38.27
N ASP A 36 12.62 -40.43 -37.64
CA ASP A 36 11.84 -39.33 -38.18
C ASP A 36 12.66 -38.05 -37.93
N GLU A 37 13.24 -37.49 -38.99
CA GLU A 37 14.18 -36.36 -38.89
C GLU A 37 13.55 -35.14 -38.21
N ARG A 38 12.21 -35.02 -38.29
CA ARG A 38 11.43 -33.98 -37.62
C ARG A 38 11.49 -34.08 -36.09
N ILE A 39 11.63 -35.28 -35.53
CA ILE A 39 11.72 -35.47 -34.07
C ILE A 39 13.07 -34.94 -33.55
N LYS A 40 14.11 -34.92 -34.38
CA LYS A 40 15.42 -34.39 -34.00
C LYS A 40 15.46 -32.86 -33.95
N GLU A 41 14.59 -32.17 -34.69
CA GLU A 41 14.43 -30.72 -34.61
C GLU A 41 13.53 -30.32 -33.42
N TYR A 42 12.44 -31.05 -33.18
CA TYR A 42 11.48 -30.71 -32.12
C TYR A 42 11.96 -30.99 -30.68
N VAL A 43 12.79 -32.02 -30.48
CA VAL A 43 13.17 -32.44 -29.13
C VAL A 43 14.11 -31.45 -28.44
N PRO A 44 15.15 -30.90 -29.10
CA PRO A 44 15.94 -29.82 -28.53
C PRO A 44 15.08 -28.61 -28.18
N GLU A 45 14.15 -28.20 -29.06
CA GLU A 45 13.28 -27.05 -28.82
C GLU A 45 12.35 -27.23 -27.62
N VAL A 46 11.68 -28.40 -27.49
CA VAL A 46 10.80 -28.69 -26.34
C VAL A 46 11.58 -28.84 -25.04
N LEU A 47 12.82 -29.35 -25.09
CA LEU A 47 13.69 -29.42 -23.92
C LEU A 47 14.24 -28.04 -23.53
N GLU A 48 14.57 -27.19 -24.50
CA GLU A 48 14.97 -25.81 -24.28
C GLU A 48 13.81 -25.01 -23.69
N GLU A 49 12.59 -25.13 -24.24
CA GLU A 49 11.37 -24.51 -23.71
C GLU A 49 11.06 -25.01 -22.29
N SER A 50 11.09 -26.32 -22.04
CA SER A 50 10.85 -26.88 -20.70
C SER A 50 11.96 -26.52 -19.69
N LEU A 51 13.22 -26.45 -20.12
CA LEU A 51 14.31 -25.98 -19.26
C LEU A 51 14.25 -24.47 -19.03
N GLN A 52 13.76 -23.70 -19.99
CA GLN A 52 13.56 -22.27 -19.87
C GLN A 52 12.37 -21.97 -18.95
N GLU A 53 11.31 -22.76 -19.00
CA GLU A 53 10.21 -22.74 -18.04
C GLU A 53 10.67 -23.18 -16.64
N GLN A 54 11.45 -24.26 -16.53
CA GLN A 54 12.01 -24.70 -15.24
C GLN A 54 13.01 -23.69 -14.68
N ARG A 55 13.83 -23.05 -15.53
CA ARG A 55 14.70 -21.94 -15.13
C ARG A 55 13.89 -20.70 -14.78
N ALA A 56 12.79 -20.38 -15.46
CA ALA A 56 11.90 -19.30 -15.05
C ALA A 56 11.25 -19.57 -13.68
N VAL A 57 10.95 -20.84 -13.38
CA VAL A 57 10.44 -21.29 -12.07
C VAL A 57 11.53 -21.31 -10.99
N LEU A 58 12.81 -21.52 -11.34
CA LEU A 58 13.94 -21.66 -10.39
C LEU A 58 14.79 -20.38 -10.22
N GLU A 59 14.99 -19.58 -11.27
CA GLU A 59 15.66 -18.27 -11.22
C GLU A 59 14.78 -17.21 -10.57
N GLY A 60 13.47 -17.45 -10.52
CA GLY A 60 12.59 -16.78 -9.58
C GLY A 60 12.73 -17.39 -8.19
N SER A 61 13.82 -17.11 -7.46
CA SER A 61 13.67 -17.00 -6.01
C SER A 61 12.61 -15.93 -5.81
N THR A 62 11.36 -16.35 -5.60
CA THR A 62 10.23 -15.43 -5.62
C THR A 62 10.49 -14.39 -4.53
N SER A 63 10.12 -13.13 -4.71
CA SER A 63 10.32 -12.09 -3.67
C SER A 63 9.84 -12.55 -2.30
N ARG A 64 8.83 -13.43 -2.27
CA ARG A 64 8.39 -14.21 -1.11
C ARG A 64 9.52 -14.97 -0.43
N ASP A 65 10.26 -15.82 -1.12
CA ASP A 65 11.32 -16.66 -0.54
C ASP A 65 12.43 -15.78 0.06
N ILE A 66 12.80 -14.70 -0.65
CA ILE A 66 13.78 -13.72 -0.17
C ILE A 66 13.28 -13.06 1.12
N ILE A 67 12.03 -12.59 1.14
CA ILE A 67 11.43 -11.93 2.31
C ILE A 67 11.34 -12.90 3.49
N VAL A 68 10.90 -14.14 3.27
CA VAL A 68 10.74 -15.14 4.33
C VAL A 68 12.08 -15.58 4.90
N GLU A 69 13.06 -15.91 4.05
CA GLU A 69 14.39 -16.32 4.49
C GLU A 69 15.08 -15.19 5.27
N ILE A 70 15.12 -13.98 4.71
CA ILE A 70 15.77 -12.83 5.34
C ILE A 70 14.99 -12.38 6.57
N GLY A 71 13.66 -12.39 6.51
CA GLY A 71 12.79 -12.02 7.62
C GLY A 71 13.00 -12.92 8.84
N ASN A 72 13.00 -14.24 8.64
CA ASN A 72 13.29 -15.21 9.70
C ASN A 72 14.70 -15.04 10.28
N LYS A 73 15.69 -14.74 9.42
CA LYS A 73 17.04 -14.41 9.88
C LYS A 73 17.07 -13.15 10.75
N ILE A 74 16.36 -12.09 10.36
CA ILE A 74 16.25 -10.86 11.17
C ILE A 74 15.59 -11.16 12.51
N LEU A 75 14.49 -11.90 12.53
CA LEU A 75 13.79 -12.30 13.76
C LEU A 75 14.71 -13.07 14.70
N GLN A 76 15.46 -14.05 14.18
CA GLN A 76 16.44 -14.79 14.97
C GLN A 76 17.53 -13.86 15.54
N LEU A 77 18.01 -12.89 14.77
CA LEU A 77 18.99 -11.91 15.24
C LEU A 77 18.41 -11.00 16.33
N ILE A 78 17.14 -10.60 16.23
CA ILE A 78 16.41 -9.81 17.24
C ILE A 78 16.25 -10.62 18.53
N ASP A 79 15.80 -11.87 18.44
CA ASP A 79 15.61 -12.75 19.60
C ASP A 79 16.94 -13.02 20.32
N ASN A 80 18.03 -13.14 19.57
CA ASN A 80 19.39 -13.26 20.09
C ASN A 80 20.00 -11.93 20.58
N LYS A 81 19.26 -10.82 20.52
CA LYS A 81 19.72 -9.46 20.88
C LYS A 81 21.01 -9.07 20.16
N SER A 82 21.12 -9.43 18.89
CA SER A 82 22.31 -9.17 18.07
C SER A 82 22.52 -7.66 17.84
N PRO A 83 23.77 -7.22 17.66
CA PRO A 83 24.06 -5.80 17.48
C PRO A 83 23.44 -5.27 16.18
N THR A 84 22.91 -4.05 16.20
CA THR A 84 22.21 -3.42 15.06
C THR A 84 22.96 -3.49 13.72
N PRO A 85 24.30 -3.33 13.65
CA PRO A 85 25.05 -3.45 12.40
C PRO A 85 24.93 -4.81 11.70
N SER A 86 24.63 -5.91 12.42
CA SER A 86 24.41 -7.21 11.79
C SER A 86 23.01 -7.36 11.20
N ILE A 87 22.02 -6.63 11.72
CA ILE A 87 20.62 -6.67 11.29
C ILE A 87 20.37 -5.73 10.11
N ALA A 88 20.99 -4.54 10.12
CA ALA A 88 20.80 -3.51 9.10
C ALA A 88 20.92 -3.99 7.64
N PRO A 89 21.96 -4.74 7.22
CA PRO A 89 22.07 -5.17 5.82
C PRO A 89 20.95 -6.13 5.40
N HIS A 90 20.48 -6.96 6.33
CA HIS A 90 19.36 -7.88 6.07
C HIS A 90 18.05 -7.11 5.94
N LEU A 91 17.79 -6.16 6.83
CA LEU A 91 16.59 -5.33 6.75
C LEU A 91 16.55 -4.52 5.45
N ASN A 92 17.67 -3.90 5.05
CA ASN A 92 17.74 -3.17 3.79
C ASN A 92 17.46 -4.06 2.58
N ARG A 93 17.99 -5.29 2.56
CA ARG A 93 17.71 -6.24 1.47
C ARG A 93 16.23 -6.63 1.42
N LEU A 94 15.57 -6.81 2.55
CA LEU A 94 14.14 -7.08 2.60
C LEU A 94 13.31 -5.88 2.13
N LEU A 95 13.66 -4.67 2.58
CA LEU A 95 12.94 -3.46 2.20
C LEU A 95 13.05 -3.14 0.70
N LEU A 96 14.14 -3.56 0.04
CA LEU A 96 14.31 -3.43 -1.40
C LEU A 96 13.23 -4.19 -2.19
N GLU A 97 12.77 -5.34 -1.69
CA GLU A 97 11.66 -6.09 -2.31
C GLU A 97 10.34 -5.30 -2.31
N TYR A 98 10.21 -4.34 -1.38
CA TYR A 98 9.09 -3.40 -1.31
C TYR A 98 9.37 -2.05 -1.99
N GLY A 99 10.49 -1.92 -2.72
CA GLY A 99 10.91 -0.70 -3.40
C GLY A 99 11.47 0.39 -2.46
N ALA A 100 11.79 0.04 -1.21
CA ALA A 100 12.34 0.95 -0.21
C ALA A 100 13.83 0.71 -0.01
N LYS A 101 14.65 1.76 -0.16
CA LYS A 101 16.11 1.67 0.00
C LYS A 101 16.61 2.67 1.02
N ASP A 102 17.47 2.24 1.94
CA ASP A 102 18.19 3.10 2.89
C ASP A 102 17.25 4.05 3.65
N VAL A 103 16.13 3.53 4.15
CA VAL A 103 15.09 4.32 4.83
C VAL A 103 15.30 4.43 6.34
N ILE A 104 16.28 3.72 6.90
CA ILE A 104 16.56 3.77 8.34
C ILE A 104 18.06 3.77 8.62
N ALA A 105 18.50 4.73 9.43
CA ALA A 105 19.88 4.80 9.92
C ALA A 105 20.08 3.91 11.15
N GLN A 106 21.34 3.70 11.56
CA GLN A 106 21.68 2.80 12.67
C GLN A 106 21.02 3.20 14.00
N ARG A 107 21.04 4.49 14.37
CA ARG A 107 20.46 4.98 15.64
C ARG A 107 18.94 4.76 15.72
N PRO A 108 18.13 5.19 14.73
CA PRO A 108 16.71 4.84 14.67
C PRO A 108 16.45 3.34 14.70
N LEU A 109 17.27 2.54 14.00
CA LEU A 109 17.11 1.08 13.99
C LEU A 109 17.39 0.49 15.38
N SER A 110 18.40 0.97 16.10
CA SER A 110 18.64 0.55 17.48
C SER A 110 17.48 0.92 18.41
N TYR A 111 16.88 2.10 18.24
CA TYR A 111 15.69 2.51 19.00
C TYR A 111 14.48 1.64 18.68
N LEU A 112 14.30 1.27 17.42
CA LEU A 112 13.19 0.43 16.97
C LEU A 112 13.28 -0.99 17.51
N LEU A 113 14.47 -1.58 17.47
CA LEU A 113 14.68 -2.98 17.88
C LEU A 113 14.82 -3.12 19.40
N TYR A 114 15.38 -2.10 20.05
CA TYR A 114 15.69 -2.12 21.49
C TYR A 114 15.26 -0.80 22.16
N PRO A 115 13.95 -0.51 22.20
CA PRO A 115 13.44 0.78 22.70
C PRO A 115 13.86 1.06 24.15
N ASN A 116 14.06 0.02 24.95
CA ASN A 116 14.38 0.12 26.38
C ASN A 116 15.89 0.22 26.69
N SER A 117 16.78 0.09 25.69
CA SER A 117 18.19 -0.18 25.99
C SER A 117 19.05 1.04 26.31
N SER A 118 18.81 2.24 25.77
CA SER A 118 19.74 3.37 26.04
C SER A 118 19.26 4.80 25.75
N ALA A 119 18.05 5.04 25.20
CA ALA A 119 17.72 6.37 24.65
C ALA A 119 16.55 7.12 25.33
N LEU A 120 15.74 6.45 26.15
CA LEU A 120 14.63 7.08 26.85
C LEU A 120 15.10 7.52 28.23
N SER A 121 15.69 8.72 28.28
CA SER A 121 15.93 9.41 29.53
C SER A 121 14.57 9.74 30.15
N ALA A 122 14.32 9.28 31.38
CA ALA A 122 13.20 9.68 32.23
C ALA A 122 11.77 9.24 31.79
N GLY A 123 11.51 7.93 31.75
CA GLY A 123 10.14 7.40 31.89
C GLY A 123 9.19 7.62 30.70
N GLU A 124 9.68 8.12 29.58
CA GLU A 124 8.89 8.25 28.35
C GLU A 124 8.68 6.87 27.73
N GLN A 125 7.42 6.42 27.61
CA GLN A 125 7.08 5.13 27.02
C GLN A 125 7.28 5.18 25.50
N ALA A 126 7.91 4.15 24.92
CA ALA A 126 8.07 4.06 23.48
C ALA A 126 6.69 4.03 22.79
N HIS A 127 6.59 4.66 21.63
CA HIS A 127 5.36 4.67 20.83
C HIS A 127 4.89 3.24 20.53
N GLU A 128 3.57 2.98 20.53
CA GLU A 128 3.01 1.63 20.38
C GLU A 128 3.49 0.91 19.10
N LEU A 129 3.61 1.64 17.98
CA LEU A 129 4.14 1.08 16.73
C LEU A 129 5.62 0.67 16.82
N VAL A 130 6.38 1.30 17.71
CA VAL A 130 7.78 0.98 17.99
C VAL A 130 7.86 -0.19 18.96
N SER A 131 7.08 -0.18 20.05
CA SER A 131 7.07 -1.29 21.01
C SER A 131 6.60 -2.60 20.39
N ASN A 132 5.60 -2.52 19.49
CA ASN A 132 5.02 -3.68 18.83
C ASN A 132 5.74 -4.02 17.51
N PHE A 133 6.88 -3.39 17.22
CA PHE A 133 7.59 -3.60 15.95
C PHE A 133 7.99 -5.06 15.72
N PRO A 134 8.62 -5.79 16.67
CA PRO A 134 9.02 -7.17 16.44
C PRO A 134 7.84 -8.09 16.10
N ASP A 135 6.69 -7.86 16.75
CA ASP A 135 5.49 -8.66 16.54
C ASP A 135 4.80 -8.31 15.20
N ASN A 136 4.72 -7.02 14.87
CA ASN A 136 4.23 -6.58 13.56
C ASN A 136 5.11 -7.11 12.43
N PHE A 137 6.44 -7.11 12.62
CA PHE A 137 7.39 -7.64 11.65
C PHE A 137 7.25 -9.15 11.52
N ARG A 138 7.14 -9.90 12.62
CA ARG A 138 6.89 -11.35 12.61
C ARG A 138 5.61 -11.70 11.86
N ALA A 139 4.51 -11.03 12.19
CA ALA A 139 3.23 -11.26 11.53
C ALA A 139 3.27 -10.91 10.04
N MET A 140 4.07 -9.91 9.62
CA MET A 140 4.32 -9.65 8.20
C MET A 140 4.99 -10.85 7.51
N ILE A 141 6.05 -11.40 8.11
CA ILE A 141 6.78 -12.55 7.54
C ILE A 141 5.88 -13.79 7.45
N GLU A 142 5.14 -14.09 8.51
CA GLU A 142 4.20 -15.22 8.54
C GLU A 142 3.09 -15.08 7.50
N GLU A 143 2.63 -13.85 7.25
CA GLU A 143 1.62 -13.60 6.20
C GLU A 143 2.20 -13.80 4.81
N VAL A 144 3.42 -13.32 4.54
CA VAL A 144 4.11 -13.54 3.27
C VAL A 144 4.39 -15.03 3.06
N GLU A 145 4.75 -15.75 4.12
CA GLU A 145 4.92 -17.21 4.07
C GLU A 145 3.60 -17.92 3.77
N ARG A 146 2.48 -17.51 4.37
CA ARG A 146 1.18 -18.18 4.20
C ARG A 146 0.52 -17.87 2.85
N SER A 147 0.54 -16.60 2.46
CA SER A 147 -0.30 -16.05 1.39
C SER A 147 0.49 -15.64 0.14
N GLY A 148 1.83 -15.65 0.22
CA GLY A 148 2.71 -15.14 -0.82
C GLY A 148 3.03 -13.65 -0.65
N CYS A 149 3.84 -13.11 -1.55
CA CYS A 149 4.20 -11.69 -1.53
C CYS A 149 3.37 -10.92 -2.56
N SER A 150 2.65 -9.91 -2.09
CA SER A 150 1.89 -8.98 -2.94
C SER A 150 2.70 -7.75 -3.35
N ALA A 151 3.94 -7.62 -2.87
CA ALA A 151 4.81 -6.52 -3.28
C ALA A 151 5.04 -6.63 -4.78
N LYS A 152 4.65 -5.59 -5.52
CA LYS A 152 5.02 -5.51 -6.93
C LYS A 152 6.54 -5.38 -6.98
N PRO A 153 7.26 -6.25 -7.72
CA PRO A 153 8.66 -6.03 -7.95
C PRO A 153 8.77 -4.65 -8.57
N SER A 154 9.49 -3.74 -7.90
CA SER A 154 9.87 -2.50 -8.54
C SER A 154 10.60 -2.92 -9.80
N ALA A 155 10.11 -2.53 -10.97
CA ALA A 155 10.76 -2.80 -12.24
C ALA A 155 12.13 -2.11 -12.23
N SER A 156 13.12 -2.74 -11.61
CA SER A 156 14.48 -2.28 -11.55
C SER A 156 15.15 -2.70 -12.86
N SER A 157 15.21 -1.75 -13.79
CA SER A 157 16.35 -1.56 -14.68
C SER A 157 16.98 -2.84 -15.24
N SER A 158 16.30 -3.53 -16.15
CA SER A 158 17.05 -4.19 -17.21
C SER A 158 17.61 -3.09 -18.11
N PRO A 159 18.92 -3.00 -18.36
CA PRO A 159 19.44 -2.09 -19.37
C PRO A 159 18.85 -2.52 -20.70
N ALA A 160 18.03 -1.64 -21.32
CA ALA A 160 17.53 -1.89 -22.66
C ALA A 160 18.71 -2.23 -23.57
N PRO A 161 18.64 -3.33 -24.35
CA PRO A 161 19.68 -3.63 -25.32
C PRO A 161 19.72 -2.46 -26.32
N VAL A 162 20.88 -1.81 -26.39
CA VAL A 162 21.15 -0.73 -27.33
C VAL A 162 20.85 -1.25 -28.75
N PRO A 163 19.91 -0.65 -29.49
CA PRO A 163 19.72 -1.01 -30.88
C PRO A 163 20.90 -0.44 -31.69
N VAL A 164 21.70 -1.34 -32.25
CA VAL A 164 22.71 -1.02 -33.26
C VAL A 164 21.96 -0.49 -34.50
N PRO A 165 22.34 0.66 -35.09
CA PRO A 165 21.69 1.15 -36.29
C PRO A 165 22.21 0.39 -37.51
N SER A 166 21.34 -0.37 -38.17
CA SER A 166 21.53 -0.78 -39.56
C SER A 166 20.67 0.08 -40.47
N ALA A 167 21.32 0.60 -41.51
CA ALA A 167 20.78 1.50 -42.51
C ALA A 167 19.90 0.78 -43.57
N GLU A 168 19.17 1.60 -44.34
CA GLU A 168 18.45 1.30 -45.60
C GLU A 168 17.11 0.54 -45.48
N ALA A 169 16.01 0.85 -46.18
CA ALA A 169 15.65 1.89 -47.14
C ALA A 169 14.10 1.97 -47.28
N THR A 170 13.61 3.17 -47.56
CA THR A 170 12.50 3.63 -48.42
C THR A 170 11.30 2.73 -48.83
N SER A 171 10.14 3.41 -48.90
CA SER A 171 8.91 3.16 -49.70
C SER A 171 7.83 2.27 -49.05
N GLY A 172 6.53 2.57 -49.08
CA GLY A 172 5.76 3.62 -49.76
C GLY A 172 4.26 3.52 -49.40
N VAL A 173 3.56 4.60 -49.74
CA VAL A 173 2.15 4.98 -49.55
C VAL A 173 1.10 3.90 -49.94
N THR A 174 -0.02 3.78 -49.19
CA THR A 174 -1.41 3.98 -49.70
C THR A 174 -2.48 3.86 -48.60
N ALA A 175 -3.53 4.65 -48.79
CA ALA A 175 -4.64 4.92 -47.88
C ALA A 175 -5.85 3.98 -48.09
N GLY A 176 -6.79 3.95 -47.13
CA GLY A 176 -8.18 3.54 -47.45
C GLY A 176 -9.08 3.05 -46.29
N HIS A 177 -9.84 3.98 -45.72
CA HIS A 177 -11.31 3.92 -45.49
C HIS A 177 -11.99 2.95 -44.49
N HIS A 178 -12.71 3.59 -43.55
CA HIS A 178 -14.10 3.34 -43.09
C HIS A 178 -14.61 1.92 -42.81
N ARG A 179 -15.13 1.69 -41.60
CA ARG A 179 -16.59 1.68 -41.33
C ARG A 179 -16.94 1.56 -39.84
N THR A 180 -17.90 2.40 -39.47
CA THR A 180 -18.79 2.39 -38.29
C THR A 180 -19.75 1.20 -38.30
N SER A 181 -20.16 0.70 -37.12
CA SER A 181 -21.57 0.31 -36.93
C SER A 181 -21.97 0.30 -35.45
N SER A 182 -23.12 0.92 -35.24
CA SER A 182 -23.92 1.13 -34.03
C SER A 182 -25.21 0.30 -34.11
N ALA A 183 -25.83 0.02 -32.95
CA ALA A 183 -27.29 -0.13 -32.65
C ALA A 183 -27.46 -1.18 -31.53
N GLN A 184 -27.96 -0.86 -30.33
CA GLN A 184 -29.32 -0.44 -29.90
C GLN A 184 -30.36 -1.58 -30.01
N VAL A 185 -30.89 -2.08 -28.88
CA VAL A 185 -32.13 -1.69 -28.13
C VAL A 185 -33.32 -2.58 -28.52
N TYR A 186 -34.02 -3.14 -27.53
CA TYR A 186 -35.48 -3.44 -27.39
C TYR A 186 -35.62 -4.13 -26.01
N ASP A 187 -36.32 -3.69 -24.95
CA ASP A 187 -37.57 -2.94 -24.68
C ASP A 187 -38.89 -3.73 -24.79
N GLY A 188 -39.76 -3.51 -23.79
CA GLY A 188 -41.18 -3.92 -23.72
C GLY A 188 -41.48 -5.13 -22.81
N LEU A 189 -41.95 -5.05 -21.55
CA LEU A 189 -43.10 -4.35 -20.93
C LEU A 189 -44.45 -5.11 -21.05
N VAL A 190 -45.21 -5.07 -19.95
CA VAL A 190 -46.70 -5.06 -19.83
C VAL A 190 -47.37 -6.31 -19.21
N THR A 191 -47.53 -6.24 -17.87
CA THR A 191 -48.75 -6.38 -17.02
C THR A 191 -49.83 -7.45 -17.30
N VAL A 192 -50.37 -8.02 -16.22
CA VAL A 192 -51.71 -7.77 -15.63
C VAL A 192 -52.12 -8.97 -14.76
N GLY A 193 -52.65 -8.72 -13.56
CA GLY A 193 -53.66 -9.61 -12.97
C GLY A 193 -53.43 -10.04 -11.53
N GLU A 194 -53.69 -9.14 -10.58
CA GLU A 194 -54.38 -9.51 -9.33
C GLU A 194 -55.85 -9.85 -9.69
N PRO A 195 -56.49 -10.82 -9.02
CA PRO A 195 -57.18 -10.44 -7.78
C PRO A 195 -57.24 -11.52 -6.69
N GLU A 196 -57.21 -11.09 -5.43
CA GLU A 196 -57.95 -11.72 -4.32
C GLU A 196 -59.44 -11.86 -4.73
N PRO A 197 -60.16 -12.94 -4.35
CA PRO A 197 -60.74 -12.92 -3.00
C PRO A 197 -61.04 -14.30 -2.34
N ALA A 198 -61.07 -14.22 -1.01
CA ALA A 198 -62.03 -14.79 -0.05
C ALA A 198 -62.58 -16.24 -0.23
N ALA A 199 -62.40 -17.00 0.85
CA ALA A 199 -63.16 -18.16 1.35
C ALA A 199 -64.56 -18.39 0.72
N PRO A 200 -64.99 -19.66 0.52
CA PRO A 200 -65.72 -20.33 1.61
C PRO A 200 -65.69 -21.89 1.64
N SER A 201 -65.61 -22.39 2.88
CA SER A 201 -66.47 -23.43 3.48
C SER A 201 -66.56 -24.85 2.92
N GLY A 202 -66.21 -25.81 3.79
CA GLY A 202 -67.16 -26.84 4.15
C GLY A 202 -66.66 -28.02 5.02
N LEU A 203 -67.44 -28.72 5.85
CA LEU A 203 -68.89 -28.93 5.75
C LEU A 203 -69.36 -28.67 4.31
N THR A 204 -68.93 -29.62 3.45
CA THR A 204 -68.98 -29.78 1.98
C THR A 204 -67.84 -29.15 1.16
N GLY A 205 -66.86 -29.81 0.50
CA GLY A 205 -66.43 -31.22 0.34
C GLY A 205 -65.18 -31.32 -0.59
N GLY A 206 -64.43 -32.45 -0.57
CA GLY A 206 -63.66 -33.02 -1.71
C GLY A 206 -62.16 -32.69 -1.94
N ASN A 207 -61.30 -33.68 -1.70
CA ASN A 207 -60.14 -34.21 -2.48
C ASN A 207 -58.76 -33.49 -2.66
N ASP A 208 -57.72 -34.27 -2.33
CA ASP A 208 -56.44 -34.62 -3.03
C ASP A 208 -55.44 -33.51 -3.44
N GLU A 209 -54.20 -33.43 -2.90
CA GLU A 209 -52.96 -34.23 -3.12
C GLU A 209 -51.96 -33.57 -4.11
N ALA A 210 -50.67 -33.60 -3.73
CA ALA A 210 -49.43 -33.47 -4.53
C ALA A 210 -48.81 -32.07 -4.77
N GLY A 211 -47.61 -31.89 -4.20
CA GLY A 211 -46.83 -30.65 -4.17
C GLY A 211 -45.90 -30.40 -5.35
N LEU A 212 -45.16 -29.27 -5.29
CA LEU A 212 -43.93 -28.94 -6.04
C LEU A 212 -43.23 -27.72 -5.36
N PRO A 213 -41.97 -27.36 -5.72
CA PRO A 213 -40.87 -27.29 -4.77
C PRO A 213 -40.53 -25.88 -4.27
N SER A 214 -39.95 -25.84 -3.06
CA SER A 214 -39.35 -24.68 -2.41
C SER A 214 -38.08 -24.23 -3.15
N GLU A 215 -38.14 -23.06 -3.79
CA GLU A 215 -36.96 -22.32 -4.20
C GLU A 215 -36.24 -21.77 -2.95
N ARG A 216 -35.02 -22.26 -2.75
CA ARG A 216 -34.11 -21.81 -1.70
C ARG A 216 -33.75 -20.35 -1.93
N ARG A 217 -34.17 -19.47 -1.01
CA ARG A 217 -33.54 -18.17 -0.80
C ARG A 217 -32.06 -18.40 -0.48
N ALA A 218 -31.20 -18.23 -1.46
CA ALA A 218 -29.78 -18.05 -1.21
C ALA A 218 -29.61 -16.62 -0.70
N ASP A 219 -29.42 -16.48 0.62
CA ASP A 219 -28.81 -15.30 1.23
C ASP A 219 -27.46 -15.06 0.55
N GLY A 220 -27.47 -14.22 -0.48
CA GLY A 220 -26.27 -13.78 -1.17
C GLY A 220 -25.51 -12.85 -0.25
N VAL A 221 -24.56 -13.40 0.52
CA VAL A 221 -23.55 -12.62 1.23
C VAL A 221 -22.84 -11.77 0.17
N ILE A 222 -23.04 -10.45 0.21
CA ILE A 222 -22.36 -9.48 -0.65
C ILE A 222 -20.89 -9.44 -0.20
N MET A 223 -20.10 -10.37 -0.73
CA MET A 223 -18.65 -10.34 -0.58
C MET A 223 -18.14 -9.24 -1.51
N ALA A 224 -17.54 -8.19 -0.94
CA ALA A 224 -16.86 -7.16 -1.71
C ALA A 224 -15.88 -7.80 -2.71
N SER A 225 -15.72 -7.17 -3.86
CA SER A 225 -14.85 -7.71 -4.92
C SER A 225 -13.42 -7.89 -4.40
N ARG A 226 -12.73 -8.96 -4.80
CA ARG A 226 -11.37 -9.28 -4.34
C ARG A 226 -10.36 -8.18 -4.67
N GLU A 227 -10.70 -7.28 -5.58
CA GLU A 227 -9.89 -6.13 -6.02
C GLU A 227 -9.95 -4.94 -5.05
N GLU A 228 -11.00 -4.84 -4.22
CA GLU A 228 -11.15 -3.79 -3.22
C GLU A 228 -10.39 -4.09 -1.92
N TYR A 229 -10.11 -5.36 -1.62
CA TYR A 229 -9.40 -5.75 -0.41
C TYR A 229 -7.88 -5.62 -0.57
N GLU A 230 -7.25 -4.93 0.37
CA GLU A 230 -5.80 -4.86 0.45
C GLU A 230 -5.24 -6.16 1.04
N PRO A 231 -4.27 -6.82 0.38
CA PRO A 231 -3.64 -8.02 0.93
C PRO A 231 -3.08 -7.78 2.33
N MET A 232 -3.21 -8.79 3.20
CA MET A 232 -2.80 -8.67 4.60
C MET A 232 -1.29 -8.41 4.75
N ASP A 233 -0.46 -8.95 3.85
CA ASP A 233 0.98 -8.72 3.86
C ASP A 233 1.31 -7.24 3.64
N ILE A 234 0.57 -6.55 2.77
CA ILE A 234 0.70 -5.10 2.58
C ILE A 234 0.24 -4.34 3.82
N THR A 235 -0.87 -4.74 4.43
CA THR A 235 -1.35 -4.13 5.69
C THR A 235 -0.27 -4.21 6.78
N MET A 236 0.40 -5.35 6.90
CA MET A 236 1.48 -5.56 7.87
C MET A 236 2.74 -4.78 7.49
N PHE A 237 3.13 -4.75 6.21
CA PHE A 237 4.23 -3.93 5.73
C PHE A 237 4.01 -2.43 6.05
N VAL A 238 2.79 -1.94 5.90
CA VAL A 238 2.43 -0.55 6.21
C VAL A 238 2.61 -0.24 7.68
N LYS A 239 2.26 -1.17 8.59
CA LYS A 239 2.53 -1.03 10.03
C LYS A 239 4.03 -1.00 10.32
N VAL A 240 4.81 -1.87 9.68
CA VAL A 240 6.27 -1.91 9.78
C VAL A 240 6.86 -0.58 9.30
N ALA A 241 6.43 -0.06 8.15
CA ALA A 241 6.86 1.22 7.59
C ALA A 241 6.51 2.41 8.51
N ALA A 242 5.31 2.41 9.11
CA ALA A 242 4.92 3.43 10.09
C ALA A 242 5.77 3.35 11.37
N GLY A 243 6.09 2.14 11.87
CA GLY A 243 7.01 1.95 12.99
C GLY A 243 8.42 2.49 12.70
N LEU A 244 8.96 2.18 11.51
CA LEU A 244 10.22 2.73 11.02
C LEU A 244 10.19 4.28 10.96
N ALA A 245 9.08 4.85 10.49
CA ALA A 245 8.90 6.30 10.43
C ALA A 245 8.93 6.94 11.83
N MET A 246 8.24 6.33 12.80
CA MET A 246 8.23 6.81 14.19
C MET A 246 9.61 6.71 14.83
N ALA A 247 10.35 5.63 14.60
CA ALA A 247 11.71 5.51 15.12
C ALA A 247 12.66 6.58 14.55
N ASN A 248 12.57 6.86 13.24
CA ASN A 248 13.29 7.94 12.61
C ASN A 248 12.90 9.31 13.20
N LEU A 249 11.60 9.53 13.42
CA LEU A 249 11.07 10.75 14.03
C LEU A 249 11.62 11.01 15.43
N HIS A 250 11.63 9.99 16.30
CA HIS A 250 12.17 10.10 17.67
C HIS A 250 13.67 10.40 17.68
N CYS A 251 14.40 9.97 16.65
CA CYS A 251 15.82 10.28 16.50
C CYS A 251 16.10 11.61 15.79
N GLY A 252 15.06 12.37 15.41
CA GLY A 252 15.16 13.65 14.71
C GLY A 252 15.40 13.54 13.20
N ASP A 253 15.46 12.33 12.64
CA ASP A 253 15.63 12.10 11.20
C ASP A 253 14.28 12.16 10.48
N THR A 254 13.75 13.38 10.39
CA THR A 254 12.45 13.61 9.75
C THR A 254 12.46 13.33 8.25
N HIS A 255 13.62 13.39 7.59
CA HIS A 255 13.73 13.13 6.15
C HIS A 255 13.51 11.65 5.84
N ASN A 256 14.23 10.76 6.54
CA ASN A 256 14.03 9.32 6.37
C ASN A 256 12.66 8.86 6.90
N ALA A 257 12.12 9.51 7.93
CA ALA A 257 10.74 9.25 8.37
C ALA A 257 9.73 9.45 7.23
N VAL A 258 9.83 10.54 6.45
CA VAL A 258 8.95 10.77 5.29
C VAL A 258 9.16 9.71 4.20
N ARG A 259 10.40 9.24 3.99
CA ARG A 259 10.70 8.16 3.03
C ARG A 259 10.06 6.84 3.45
N CYS A 260 10.07 6.48 4.74
CA CYS A 260 9.35 5.33 5.26
C CYS A 260 7.84 5.43 5.00
N VAL A 261 7.24 6.59 5.26
CA VAL A 261 5.80 6.81 5.01
C VAL A 261 5.47 6.72 3.52
N ASN A 262 6.30 7.31 2.65
CA ASN A 262 6.11 7.20 1.21
C ASN A 262 6.19 5.75 0.73
N ALA A 263 7.09 4.94 1.28
CA ALA A 263 7.15 3.51 0.97
C ALA A 263 5.88 2.76 1.39
N GLY A 264 5.24 3.13 2.51
CA GLY A 264 3.91 2.59 2.84
C GLY A 264 2.84 3.03 1.85
N LEU A 265 2.82 4.33 1.51
CA LEU A 265 1.81 4.93 0.61
C LEU A 265 1.82 4.36 -0.81
N THR A 266 2.92 3.80 -1.29
CA THR A 266 2.96 3.16 -2.62
C THR A 266 2.14 1.88 -2.69
N HIS A 267 1.88 1.23 -1.55
CA HIS A 267 1.20 -0.06 -1.51
C HIS A 267 -0.21 0.01 -0.90
N VAL A 268 -0.49 1.00 -0.04
CA VAL A 268 -1.81 1.15 0.58
C VAL A 268 -2.90 1.44 -0.45
N LYS A 269 -3.99 0.68 -0.36
CA LYS A 269 -5.23 0.95 -1.09
C LYS A 269 -6.36 1.40 -0.17
N GLU A 270 -6.40 0.87 1.06
CA GLU A 270 -7.48 1.18 1.99
C GLU A 270 -7.47 2.65 2.41
N ALA A 271 -8.61 3.32 2.27
CA ALA A 271 -8.75 4.75 2.48
C ALA A 271 -8.40 5.17 3.92
N SER A 272 -8.79 4.36 4.92
CA SER A 272 -8.48 4.58 6.34
C SER A 272 -6.98 4.60 6.63
N ARG A 273 -6.25 3.54 6.23
CA ARG A 273 -4.79 3.47 6.36
C ARG A 273 -4.09 4.57 5.58
N ARG A 274 -4.58 4.87 4.37
CA ARG A 274 -4.03 5.92 3.51
C ARG A 274 -4.15 7.28 4.19
N GLY A 275 -5.32 7.59 4.75
CA GLY A 275 -5.55 8.80 5.52
C GLY A 275 -4.64 8.89 6.75
N GLY A 276 -4.47 7.79 7.48
CA GLY A 276 -3.52 7.72 8.61
C GLY A 276 -2.06 8.01 8.23
N LEU A 277 -1.56 7.38 7.16
CA LEU A 277 -0.20 7.64 6.66
C LEU A 277 -0.03 9.07 6.12
N LEU A 278 -1.02 9.60 5.42
CA LEU A 278 -0.99 10.98 4.92
C LEU A 278 -1.01 11.99 6.07
N ALA A 279 -1.78 11.75 7.13
CA ALA A 279 -1.77 12.56 8.33
C ALA A 279 -0.41 12.52 9.03
N LEU A 280 0.19 11.33 9.18
CA LEU A 280 1.55 11.17 9.71
C LEU A 280 2.57 11.95 8.86
N LYS A 281 2.49 11.84 7.53
CA LYS A 281 3.33 12.60 6.60
C LYS A 281 3.18 14.11 6.78
N ALA A 282 1.94 14.60 6.92
CA ALA A 282 1.68 16.02 7.16
C ALA A 282 2.36 16.50 8.45
N GLY A 283 2.24 15.74 9.55
CA GLY A 283 2.92 16.04 10.81
C GLY A 283 4.45 16.07 10.69
N LEU A 284 5.03 15.15 9.92
CA LEU A 284 6.47 15.13 9.63
C LEU A 284 6.91 16.36 8.81
N LEU A 285 6.12 16.75 7.79
CA LEU A 285 6.40 17.92 6.95
C LEU A 285 6.28 19.23 7.72
N VAL A 286 5.34 19.32 8.66
CA VAL A 286 5.24 20.44 9.61
C VAL A 286 6.54 20.60 10.39
N ARG A 287 7.12 19.51 10.91
CA ARG A 287 8.41 19.54 11.61
C ARG A 287 9.58 19.95 10.70
N GLN A 288 9.49 19.63 9.40
CA GLN A 288 10.44 20.10 8.39
C GLN A 288 10.19 21.57 7.96
N LYS A 289 9.19 22.26 8.53
CA LYS A 289 8.75 23.62 8.15
C LYS A 289 8.26 23.73 6.70
N LYS A 290 7.89 22.62 6.07
CA LYS A 290 7.32 22.57 4.72
C LYS A 290 5.81 22.70 4.78
N PHE A 291 5.33 23.87 5.19
CA PHE A 291 3.93 24.07 5.53
C PHE A 291 2.97 23.95 4.33
N ALA A 292 3.39 24.33 3.11
CA ALA A 292 2.57 24.15 1.91
C ALA A 292 2.32 22.67 1.60
N GLU A 293 3.40 21.88 1.46
CA GLU A 293 3.31 20.44 1.23
C GLU A 293 2.54 19.71 2.35
N ALA A 294 2.69 20.17 3.61
CA ALA A 294 1.98 19.63 4.75
C ALA A 294 0.47 19.88 4.67
N ALA A 295 0.04 21.07 4.27
CA ALA A 295 -1.37 21.41 4.10
C ALA A 295 -2.01 20.56 2.99
N ASP A 296 -1.31 20.36 1.88
CA ASP A 296 -1.79 19.51 0.78
C ASP A 296 -1.92 18.05 1.22
N CYS A 297 -0.92 17.51 1.93
CA CYS A 297 -0.98 16.15 2.48
C CYS A 297 -2.11 15.99 3.51
N ALA A 298 -2.33 17.00 4.36
CA ALA A 298 -3.40 17.01 5.34
C ALA A 298 -4.78 17.01 4.69
N LYS A 299 -4.96 17.79 3.62
CA LYS A 299 -6.19 17.79 2.82
C LYS A 299 -6.47 16.41 2.24
N LEU A 300 -5.46 15.77 1.62
CA LEU A 300 -5.58 14.41 1.10
C LEU A 300 -5.89 13.39 2.21
N ALA A 301 -5.39 13.59 3.42
CA ALA A 301 -5.70 12.72 4.57
C ALA A 301 -7.17 12.82 5.01
N VAL A 302 -7.70 14.05 5.02
CA VAL A 302 -9.11 14.33 5.33
C VAL A 302 -10.02 13.78 4.24
N GLU A 303 -9.69 13.99 2.97
CA GLU A 303 -10.45 13.44 1.83
C GLU A 303 -10.45 11.90 1.83
N ALA A 304 -9.34 11.27 2.20
CA ALA A 304 -9.24 9.81 2.20
C ALA A 304 -10.02 9.15 3.34
N SER A 305 -9.99 9.69 4.56
CA SER A 305 -10.60 9.00 5.71
C SER A 305 -11.19 9.90 6.79
N GLY A 306 -11.22 11.22 6.58
CA GLY A 306 -11.57 12.17 7.63
C GLY A 306 -10.67 12.05 8.86
N ASN A 307 -9.36 11.74 8.69
CA ASN A 307 -8.48 11.50 9.83
C ASN A 307 -8.33 12.75 10.72
N VAL A 308 -8.54 12.58 12.02
CA VAL A 308 -8.43 13.64 13.05
C VAL A 308 -7.09 14.39 12.98
N GLN A 309 -5.98 13.66 12.89
CA GLN A 309 -4.64 14.26 12.83
C GLN A 309 -4.43 15.03 11.51
N GLY A 310 -5.13 14.66 10.44
CA GLY A 310 -5.15 15.41 9.19
C GLY A 310 -5.69 16.83 9.40
N TYR A 311 -6.83 16.98 10.07
CA TYR A 311 -7.40 18.28 10.40
C TYR A 311 -6.45 19.13 11.26
N LEU A 312 -5.88 18.55 12.32
CA LEU A 312 -5.01 19.26 13.26
C LEU A 312 -3.69 19.71 12.61
N HIS A 313 -2.99 18.81 11.91
CA HIS A 313 -1.75 19.17 11.23
C HIS A 313 -1.99 20.12 10.06
N GLY A 314 -3.10 19.98 9.33
CA GLY A 314 -3.50 20.89 8.27
C GLY A 314 -3.76 22.30 8.79
N ALA A 315 -4.52 22.44 9.87
CA ALA A 315 -4.80 23.73 10.49
C ALA A 315 -3.53 24.40 11.00
N PHE A 316 -2.64 23.63 11.63
CA PHE A 316 -1.33 24.13 12.06
C PHE A 316 -0.49 24.63 10.87
N ALA A 317 -0.45 23.88 9.77
CA ALA A 317 0.27 24.28 8.57
C ALA A 317 -0.32 25.57 7.95
N LEU A 318 -1.65 25.67 7.86
CA LEU A 318 -2.36 26.86 7.36
C LEU A 318 -2.12 28.10 8.22
N LEU A 319 -2.05 27.93 9.55
CA LEU A 319 -1.69 29.01 10.47
C LEU A 319 -0.29 29.56 10.18
N HIS A 320 0.68 28.72 9.86
CA HIS A 320 2.02 29.15 9.47
C HIS A 320 2.09 29.78 8.08
N LEU A 321 1.09 29.53 7.23
CA LEU A 321 0.93 30.18 5.93
C LEU A 321 0.08 31.47 6.00
N ASN A 322 -0.30 31.92 7.21
CA ASN A 322 -1.20 33.06 7.46
C ASN A 322 -2.61 32.91 6.84
N ARG A 323 -3.04 31.68 6.53
CA ARG A 323 -4.38 31.37 6.01
C ARG A 323 -5.31 31.01 7.17
N LEU A 324 -5.55 31.98 8.05
CA LEU A 324 -6.25 31.76 9.33
C LEU A 324 -7.71 31.35 9.15
N GLU A 325 -8.41 31.91 8.17
CA GLU A 325 -9.82 31.60 7.92
C GLU A 325 -10.02 30.17 7.46
N GLU A 326 -9.14 29.69 6.58
CA GLU A 326 -9.15 28.31 6.13
C GLU A 326 -8.76 27.33 7.24
N ALA A 327 -7.83 27.73 8.12
CA ALA A 327 -7.47 26.92 9.28
C ALA A 327 -8.66 26.72 10.23
N VAL A 328 -9.43 27.79 10.50
CA VAL A 328 -10.65 27.71 11.34
C VAL A 328 -11.72 26.87 10.66
N ALA A 329 -11.98 27.09 9.36
CA ALA A 329 -12.96 26.30 8.61
C ALA A 329 -12.62 24.79 8.63
N LEU A 330 -11.34 24.45 8.46
CA LEU A 330 -10.86 23.06 8.51
C LEU A 330 -11.07 22.44 9.90
N LEU A 331 -10.80 23.17 10.98
CA LEU A 331 -11.03 22.70 12.35
C LEU A 331 -12.52 22.58 12.69
N GLN A 332 -13.36 23.48 12.18
CA GLN A 332 -14.81 23.41 12.35
C GLN A 332 -15.38 22.16 11.67
N GLN A 333 -14.93 21.85 10.45
CA GLN A 333 -15.26 20.60 9.76
C GLN A 333 -14.78 19.38 10.56
N GLY A 334 -13.57 19.45 11.13
CA GLY A 334 -13.03 18.43 12.03
C GLY A 334 -13.93 18.19 13.25
N ARG A 335 -14.43 19.26 13.87
CA ARG A 335 -15.36 19.21 15.02
C ARG A 335 -16.72 18.60 14.64
N GLU A 336 -17.25 18.94 13.47
CA GLU A 336 -18.51 18.37 12.98
C GLU A 336 -18.39 16.87 12.72
N THR A 337 -17.26 16.44 12.15
CA THR A 337 -17.00 15.02 11.86
C THR A 337 -16.59 14.22 13.09
N HIS A 338 -15.95 14.84 14.08
CA HIS A 338 -15.45 14.21 15.30
C HIS A 338 -15.79 15.03 16.55
N PRO A 339 -17.08 15.07 16.96
CA PRO A 339 -17.56 15.97 18.01
C PRO A 339 -16.99 15.70 19.41
N MET A 340 -16.40 14.52 19.63
CA MET A 340 -15.81 14.14 20.93
C MET A 340 -14.36 14.62 21.10
N ASN A 341 -13.73 15.16 20.05
CA ASN A 341 -12.38 15.69 20.17
C ASN A 341 -12.39 17.18 20.55
N THR A 342 -11.99 17.47 21.79
CA THR A 342 -11.91 18.83 22.35
C THR A 342 -10.71 19.63 21.83
N GLU A 343 -9.72 18.99 21.21
CA GLU A 343 -8.53 19.67 20.68
C GLU A 343 -8.90 20.67 19.57
N PHE A 344 -9.97 20.41 18.82
CA PHE A 344 -10.45 21.32 17.77
C PHE A 344 -10.88 22.67 18.35
N GLU A 345 -11.63 22.65 19.46
CA GLU A 345 -12.12 23.87 20.11
C GLU A 345 -10.96 24.69 20.66
N VAL A 346 -10.04 24.03 21.36
CA VAL A 346 -8.83 24.67 21.91
C VAL A 346 -8.01 25.35 20.82
N GLN A 347 -7.86 24.72 19.65
CA GLN A 347 -7.12 25.32 18.53
C GLN A 347 -7.88 26.46 17.85
N ILE A 348 -9.21 26.34 17.66
CA ILE A 348 -10.03 27.42 17.10
C ILE A 348 -9.91 28.68 17.98
N GLU A 349 -10.10 28.54 19.30
CA GLU A 349 -9.97 29.65 20.24
C GLU A 349 -8.57 30.28 20.22
N ALA A 350 -7.52 29.46 20.13
CA ALA A 350 -6.14 29.95 20.03
C ALA A 350 -5.90 30.77 18.75
N ILE A 351 -6.48 30.35 17.62
CA ILE A 351 -6.39 31.06 16.33
C ILE A 351 -7.17 32.39 16.40
N GLU A 352 -8.37 32.38 16.96
CA GLU A 352 -9.19 33.59 17.12
C GLU A 352 -8.54 34.61 18.06
N LYS A 353 -7.96 34.17 19.17
CA LYS A 353 -7.18 35.03 20.07
C LYS A 353 -5.98 35.65 19.37
N LYS A 354 -5.28 34.89 18.51
CA LYS A 354 -4.17 35.43 17.70
C LYS A 354 -4.65 36.48 16.70
N ARG A 355 -5.84 36.29 16.10
CA ARG A 355 -6.47 37.24 15.19
C ARG A 355 -6.81 38.57 15.89
N THR A 356 -7.43 38.51 17.07
CA THR A 356 -7.80 39.73 17.82
C THR A 356 -6.58 40.53 18.27
N LEU A 357 -5.52 39.86 18.69
CA LEU A 357 -4.25 40.52 19.05
C LEU A 357 -3.58 41.19 17.85
N ALA A 358 -3.59 40.55 16.66
CA ALA A 358 -3.02 41.14 15.45
C ALA A 358 -3.78 42.40 15.00
N LEU A 359 -5.10 42.43 15.16
CA LEU A 359 -5.92 43.61 14.86
C LEU A 359 -5.65 44.77 15.83
N SER A 360 -5.51 44.48 17.13
CA SER A 360 -5.24 45.48 18.18
C SER A 360 -3.84 46.10 18.06
N ALA A 361 -2.84 45.37 17.56
CA ALA A 361 -1.50 45.92 17.33
C ALA A 361 -1.45 46.89 16.12
N SER A 362 -2.35 46.74 15.14
CA SER A 362 -2.40 47.59 13.95
C SER A 362 -3.06 48.96 14.20
N SER A 363 -3.73 49.16 15.34
CA SER A 363 -4.45 50.40 15.68
C SER A 363 -3.65 51.38 16.54
N SER A 364 -2.33 51.23 16.66
CA SER A 364 -1.50 52.23 17.35
C SER A 364 -1.51 53.57 16.59
N PRO A 365 -1.87 54.69 17.26
CA PRO A 365 -1.97 55.98 16.60
C PRO A 365 -0.59 56.47 16.21
N SER A 366 -0.41 56.77 14.93
CA SER A 366 0.77 57.47 14.43
C SER A 366 0.98 58.75 15.24
N PRO A 367 2.19 59.06 15.73
CA PRO A 367 2.42 60.31 16.45
C PRO A 367 2.20 61.46 15.48
N VAL A 368 1.13 62.22 15.73
CA VAL A 368 0.85 63.49 15.08
C VAL A 368 2.08 64.38 15.23
N ARG A 369 2.84 64.56 14.14
CA ARG A 369 3.84 65.63 14.04
C ARG A 369 3.10 66.96 14.12
N LYS A 370 3.02 67.52 15.32
CA LYS A 370 2.71 68.94 15.54
C LYS A 370 3.98 69.75 15.34
N GLY A 371 3.86 70.80 14.53
CA GLY A 371 4.66 72.01 14.66
C GLY A 371 5.66 72.23 13.53
N GLU A 372 5.25 73.03 12.55
CA GLU A 372 6.08 74.13 12.06
C GLU A 372 5.13 75.25 11.62
N THR A 373 4.87 76.15 12.57
CA THR A 373 4.27 77.46 12.38
C THR A 373 5.20 78.30 11.51
N GLN A 374 4.78 78.61 10.29
CA GLN A 374 5.47 79.56 9.42
C GLN A 374 5.02 80.97 9.85
N GLU A 375 5.91 81.62 10.60
CA GLU A 375 5.78 83.01 11.06
C GLU A 375 5.97 83.94 9.87
N VAL A 376 4.91 84.68 9.55
CA VAL A 376 4.89 85.78 8.58
C VAL A 376 5.44 87.03 9.29
N LEU A 377 6.51 87.59 8.76
CA LEU A 377 7.04 88.92 9.12
C LEU A 377 6.83 89.87 7.93
N PRO A 378 6.29 91.09 8.14
CA PRO A 378 6.19 92.11 7.10
C PRO A 378 7.44 92.99 7.02
N GLU A 379 7.48 93.79 5.94
CA GLU A 379 8.50 94.68 5.38
C GLU A 379 9.25 95.61 6.36
N GLU A 380 10.54 95.86 6.04
CA GLU A 380 11.10 97.19 5.69
C GLU A 380 12.24 97.06 4.67
#